data_AF-A0A7J2NTS2-F1
#
_entry.id   AF-A0A7J2NTS2-F1
#
_cell.length_a   1.000
_cell.length_b   1.000
_cell.length_c   1.000
_cell.angle_alpha   90.00
_cell.angle_beta   90.00
_cell.angle_gamma   90.00
#
_symmetry.space_group_name_H-M   'P 1'
#
loop_
_entity.id
_entity.type
_entity.pdbx_description
1 polymer ?
#
loop_
_entity_poly.entity_id
_entity_poly.type
_entity_poly.pdbx_seq_one_letter_code
_entity_poly.pdbx_strand_id
1 'polypeptide(L)'
;MTARQIVEKRLEAVASGNEQLINGWLLNYFYTPDAVAYSGDEIKIVPNCKLLIDIDSDAELDRWGMVLTEEQYKQLEGKTFQRADLSINKGHTKQEAKGHPVWQAELGDLLGLCTEMVFAEGKRGYGSEKAMSICLGKRQEKPMLHAFVLGGLGGGSGLFDKCNLDSINIYSEQYDDLNYFDNEAYLVGAIS
;
A
#
# COMPACT_ATOMS: atom_id res chain seq x y z
N MET A 1 5.65 1.63 -11.65
CA MET A 1 4.98 2.91 -11.37
C MET A 1 5.01 3.12 -9.86
N THR A 2 5.39 4.30 -9.38
CA THR A 2 5.30 4.64 -7.95
C THR A 2 3.83 4.71 -7.51
N ALA A 3 3.58 4.64 -6.21
CA ALA A 3 2.28 4.84 -5.59
C ALA A 3 1.67 6.16 -6.03
N ARG A 4 2.49 7.21 -6.10
CA ARG A 4 2.11 8.52 -6.65
C ARG A 4 1.57 8.42 -8.09
N GLN A 5 2.32 7.79 -8.99
CA GLN A 5 1.91 7.63 -10.40
C GLN A 5 0.63 6.80 -10.54
N ILE A 6 0.45 5.79 -9.69
CA ILE A 6 -0.78 4.98 -9.68
C ILE A 6 -1.97 5.84 -9.20
N VAL A 7 -1.78 6.67 -8.18
CA VAL A 7 -2.81 7.61 -7.72
C VAL A 7 -3.18 8.62 -8.81
N GLU A 8 -2.21 9.13 -9.57
CA GLU A 8 -2.49 10.00 -10.74
C GLU A 8 -3.38 9.27 -11.76
N LYS A 9 -3.08 8.00 -12.09
CA LYS A 9 -3.90 7.18 -12.99
C LYS A 9 -5.30 6.92 -12.46
N ARG A 10 -5.46 6.69 -11.14
CA ARG A 10 -6.78 6.56 -10.50
C ARG A 10 -7.59 7.84 -10.61
N LEU A 11 -6.97 8.99 -10.37
CA LEU A 11 -7.63 10.30 -10.50
C LEU A 11 -8.06 10.57 -11.96
N GLU A 12 -7.19 10.27 -12.93
CA GLU A 12 -7.52 10.35 -14.37
C GLU A 12 -8.70 9.43 -14.73
N ALA A 13 -8.72 8.20 -14.22
CA ALA A 13 -9.79 7.24 -14.47
C ALA A 13 -11.14 7.74 -13.93
N VAL A 14 -11.19 8.24 -12.69
CA VAL A 14 -12.41 8.82 -12.11
C VAL A 14 -12.87 10.04 -12.88
N ALA A 15 -11.96 10.94 -13.26
CA ALA A 15 -12.29 12.12 -14.04
C ALA A 15 -12.86 11.79 -15.43
N SER A 16 -12.52 10.63 -16.00
CA SER A 16 -13.02 10.19 -17.31
C SER A 16 -14.50 9.75 -17.28
N GLY A 17 -15.03 9.36 -16.12
CA GLY A 17 -16.35 8.74 -15.99
C GLY A 17 -16.49 7.37 -16.67
N ASN A 18 -15.40 6.79 -17.18
CA ASN A 18 -15.41 5.47 -17.78
C ASN A 18 -15.34 4.39 -16.71
N GLU A 19 -16.46 3.75 -16.40
CA GLU A 19 -16.57 2.74 -15.35
C GLU A 19 -15.60 1.55 -15.52
N GLN A 20 -15.24 1.17 -16.75
CA GLN A 20 -14.25 0.11 -16.98
C GLN A 20 -12.84 0.56 -16.54
N LEU A 21 -12.45 1.79 -16.86
CA LEU A 21 -11.18 2.35 -16.41
C LEU A 21 -11.17 2.57 -14.89
N ILE A 22 -12.27 3.09 -14.34
CA ILE A 22 -12.43 3.30 -12.90
C ILE A 22 -12.21 1.97 -12.18
N ASN A 23 -12.94 0.92 -12.55
CA ASN A 23 -12.80 -0.39 -11.94
C ASN A 23 -11.39 -0.96 -12.12
N GLY A 24 -10.82 -0.84 -13.33
CA GLY A 24 -9.46 -1.33 -13.62
C GLY A 24 -8.37 -0.66 -12.79
N TRP A 25 -8.50 0.62 -12.44
CA TRP A 25 -7.49 1.33 -11.64
C TRP A 25 -7.77 1.34 -10.15
N LEU A 26 -9.05 1.37 -9.74
CA LEU A 26 -9.43 1.53 -8.34
C LEU A 26 -9.60 0.20 -7.61
N LEU A 27 -9.93 -0.90 -8.29
CA LEU A 27 -10.15 -2.20 -7.63
C LEU A 27 -8.93 -3.12 -7.64
N ASN A 28 -7.89 -2.78 -8.40
CA ASN A 28 -6.68 -3.58 -8.52
C ASN A 28 -5.58 -3.21 -7.50
N TYR A 29 -4.70 -4.17 -7.27
CA TYR A 29 -3.47 -4.04 -6.49
C TYR A 29 -2.29 -3.79 -7.41
N PHE A 30 -1.37 -2.94 -6.97
CA PHE A 30 -0.19 -2.59 -7.75
C PHE A 30 1.06 -2.68 -6.88
N TYR A 31 1.99 -3.55 -7.28
CA TYR A 31 3.35 -3.51 -6.78
C TYR A 31 4.01 -2.22 -7.27
N THR A 32 4.70 -1.52 -6.35
CA THR A 32 5.39 -0.28 -6.66
C THR A 32 6.90 -0.46 -6.43
N PRO A 33 7.76 0.34 -7.08
CA PRO A 33 9.17 0.40 -6.74
C PRO A 33 9.40 1.18 -5.44
N ASP A 34 8.35 1.73 -4.81
CA ASP A 34 8.50 2.34 -3.49
C ASP A 34 8.67 1.23 -2.46
N ALA A 35 9.40 1.55 -1.40
CA ALA A 35 9.76 0.57 -0.40
C ALA A 35 9.56 1.11 1.00
N VAL A 36 9.39 0.19 1.93
CA VAL A 36 9.58 0.44 3.35
C VAL A 36 10.78 -0.35 3.83
N ALA A 37 11.68 0.35 4.51
CA ALA A 37 12.80 -0.25 5.19
C ALA A 37 12.59 -0.22 6.70
N TYR A 38 13.06 -1.26 7.38
CA TYR A 38 13.01 -1.41 8.82
C TYR A 38 14.42 -1.46 9.39
N SER A 39 14.63 -0.89 10.58
CA SER A 39 15.77 -1.20 11.44
C SER A 39 15.36 -1.01 12.91
N GLY A 40 15.09 -2.12 13.60
CA GLY A 40 14.45 -2.08 14.92
C GLY A 40 13.06 -1.45 14.85
N ASP A 41 12.84 -0.39 15.64
CA ASP A 41 11.59 0.38 15.67
C ASP A 41 11.54 1.52 14.65
N GLU A 42 12.66 1.76 13.95
CA GLU A 42 12.73 2.74 12.88
C GLU A 42 12.11 2.18 11.60
N ILE A 43 11.35 3.03 10.92
CA ILE A 43 10.73 2.77 9.63
C ILE A 43 11.17 3.88 8.69
N LYS A 44 11.70 3.52 7.52
CA LYS A 44 12.02 4.47 6.46
C LYS A 44 11.18 4.20 5.24
N ILE A 45 10.51 5.23 4.76
CA ILE A 45 9.70 5.22 3.55
C ILE A 45 10.55 5.74 2.40
N VAL A 46 10.77 4.90 1.39
CA VAL A 46 11.75 5.10 0.30
C VAL A 46 11.01 5.08 -1.04
N PRO A 47 10.56 6.24 -1.54
CA PRO A 47 9.94 6.32 -2.86
C PRO A 47 10.92 5.91 -3.96
N ASN A 48 10.42 5.19 -4.97
CA ASN A 48 11.20 4.77 -6.14
C ASN A 48 12.57 4.17 -5.78
N CYS A 49 12.56 3.19 -4.88
CA CYS A 49 13.74 2.59 -4.30
C CYS A 49 14.62 1.88 -5.34
N LYS A 50 15.80 2.44 -5.60
CA LYS A 50 16.75 1.89 -6.57
C LYS A 50 17.21 0.47 -6.24
N LEU A 51 17.41 0.15 -4.96
CA LEU A 51 17.81 -1.20 -4.55
C LEU A 51 16.74 -2.25 -4.85
N LEU A 52 15.46 -1.88 -4.80
CA LEU A 52 14.37 -2.79 -5.17
C LEU A 52 14.27 -2.96 -6.69
N ILE A 53 14.47 -1.87 -7.45
CA ILE A 53 14.46 -1.89 -8.92
C ILE A 53 15.62 -2.71 -9.48
N ASP A 54 16.80 -2.55 -8.90
CA ASP A 54 18.04 -3.18 -9.35
C ASP A 54 18.31 -4.53 -8.64
N ILE A 55 17.29 -5.13 -8.02
CA ILE A 55 17.45 -6.41 -7.31
C ILE A 55 17.90 -7.52 -8.27
N ASP A 56 18.89 -8.30 -7.86
CA ASP A 56 19.46 -9.38 -8.63
C ASP A 56 19.41 -10.72 -7.89
N SER A 57 19.99 -11.77 -8.48
CA SER A 57 20.00 -13.11 -7.91
C SER A 57 20.86 -13.27 -6.66
N ASP A 58 21.74 -12.31 -6.37
CA ASP A 58 22.68 -12.37 -5.25
C ASP A 58 22.09 -11.71 -3.99
N ALA A 59 20.94 -11.04 -4.11
CA ALA A 59 20.23 -10.45 -2.98
C ALA A 59 19.79 -11.50 -1.96
N GLU A 60 20.15 -11.30 -0.68
CA GLU A 60 19.65 -12.11 0.42
C GLU A 60 18.19 -11.76 0.71
N LEU A 61 17.30 -12.75 0.60
CA LEU A 61 15.88 -12.58 0.89
C LEU A 61 15.49 -13.33 2.17
N ASP A 62 14.75 -12.66 3.06
CA ASP A 62 14.09 -13.27 4.22
C ASP A 62 12.66 -12.74 4.34
N ARG A 63 11.70 -13.63 4.59
CA ARG A 63 10.27 -13.29 4.79
C ARG A 63 9.72 -12.23 3.81
N TRP A 64 10.01 -12.41 2.52
CA TRP A 64 9.54 -11.55 1.42
C TRP A 64 10.16 -10.14 1.36
N GLY A 65 11.21 -9.89 2.16
CA GLY A 65 12.01 -8.69 2.11
C GLY A 65 13.46 -8.99 1.77
N MET A 66 14.18 -7.98 1.28
CA MET A 66 15.62 -8.03 1.10
C MET A 66 16.31 -7.66 2.40
N VAL A 67 17.24 -8.51 2.85
CA VAL A 67 18.08 -8.24 4.01
C VAL A 67 19.09 -7.17 3.61
N LEU A 68 19.19 -6.13 4.44
CA LEU A 68 20.13 -5.03 4.23
C LEU A 68 21.26 -5.11 5.25
N THR A 69 22.43 -4.67 4.82
CA THR A 69 23.47 -4.22 5.75
C THR A 69 23.06 -2.89 6.38
N GLU A 70 23.61 -2.58 7.56
CA GLU A 70 23.42 -1.28 8.22
C GLU A 70 23.83 -0.10 7.31
N GLU A 71 24.87 -0.28 6.50
CA GLU A 71 25.34 0.74 5.58
C GLU A 71 24.35 0.97 4.43
N GLN A 72 23.83 -0.09 3.81
CA GLN A 72 22.77 0.02 2.80
C GLN A 72 21.54 0.72 3.36
N TYR A 73 21.11 0.37 4.58
CA TYR A 73 19.97 1.01 5.24
C TYR A 73 20.18 2.52 5.47
N LYS A 74 21.37 2.92 5.93
CA LYS A 74 21.71 4.33 6.16
C LYS A 74 21.74 5.14 4.86
N GLN A 75 22.20 4.54 3.77
CA GLN A 75 22.27 5.18 2.45
C GLN A 75 20.91 5.32 1.76
N LEU A 76 19.85 4.63 2.24
CA LEU A 76 18.51 4.81 1.70
C LEU A 76 18.02 6.25 1.87
N GLU A 77 17.58 6.84 0.76
CA GLU A 77 16.98 8.18 0.73
C GLU A 77 15.46 8.08 0.94
N GLY A 78 14.98 8.63 2.04
CA GLY A 78 13.58 8.48 2.41
C GLY A 78 13.25 9.16 3.71
N LYS A 79 11.95 9.23 4.01
CA LYS A 79 11.50 9.81 5.27
C LYS A 79 11.47 8.75 6.36
N THR A 80 12.12 9.05 7.47
CA THR A 80 12.19 8.18 8.64
C THR A 80 11.08 8.49 9.65
N PHE A 81 10.55 7.44 10.27
CA PHE A 81 9.52 7.48 11.31
C PHE A 81 9.86 6.50 12.43
N GLN A 82 9.38 6.78 13.63
CA GLN A 82 9.32 5.79 14.70
C GLN A 82 8.01 5.03 14.59
N ARG A 83 8.05 3.70 14.71
CA ARG A 83 6.86 2.84 14.62
C ARG A 83 5.77 3.23 15.61
N ALA A 84 6.16 3.61 16.83
CA ALA A 84 5.22 3.99 17.90
C ALA A 84 4.41 5.26 17.57
N ASP A 85 4.92 6.12 16.68
CA ASP A 85 4.26 7.36 16.28
C ASP A 85 3.28 7.16 15.12
N LEU A 86 3.22 5.95 14.54
CA LEU A 86 2.40 5.66 13.37
C LEU A 86 1.12 4.90 13.73
N SER A 87 0.03 5.37 13.15
CA SER A 87 -1.28 4.72 13.22
C SER A 87 -1.38 3.65 12.14
N ILE A 88 -0.86 2.45 12.39
CA ILE A 88 -0.75 1.35 11.40
C ILE A 88 -1.77 0.22 11.63
N ASN A 89 -1.94 -0.64 10.62
CA ASN A 89 -2.72 -1.89 10.65
C ASN A 89 -4.20 -1.71 11.02
N LYS A 90 -4.79 -0.58 10.62
CA LYS A 90 -6.22 -0.30 10.74
C LYS A 90 -6.69 0.64 9.63
N GLY A 91 -7.98 0.64 9.34
CA GLY A 91 -8.60 1.65 8.46
C GLY A 91 -8.68 3.02 9.14
N HIS A 92 -8.41 4.07 8.38
CA HIS A 92 -8.44 5.46 8.83
C HIS A 92 -9.75 6.15 8.45
N THR A 93 -10.20 7.11 9.24
CA THR A 93 -11.18 8.10 8.80
C THR A 93 -10.55 9.06 7.79
N LYS A 94 -11.38 9.82 7.07
CA LYS A 94 -10.91 10.79 6.08
C LYS A 94 -9.93 11.81 6.66
N GLN A 95 -10.19 12.29 7.87
CA GLN A 95 -9.33 13.26 8.55
C GLN A 95 -8.01 12.63 8.99
N GLU A 96 -8.04 11.41 9.53
CA GLU A 96 -6.84 10.67 9.90
C GLU A 96 -5.97 10.38 8.67
N ALA A 97 -6.57 9.94 7.55
CA ALA A 97 -5.87 9.64 6.31
C ALA A 97 -5.17 10.89 5.73
N LYS A 98 -5.86 12.05 5.68
CA LYS A 98 -5.29 13.32 5.23
C LYS A 98 -4.10 13.79 6.09
N GLY A 99 -4.11 13.46 7.38
CA GLY A 99 -3.05 13.80 8.32
C GLY A 99 -1.96 12.74 8.46
N HIS A 100 -2.06 11.59 7.77
CA HIS A 100 -1.19 10.47 8.03
C HIS A 100 0.21 10.71 7.46
N PRO A 101 1.28 10.66 8.28
CA PRO A 101 2.61 11.10 7.86
C PRO A 101 3.25 10.23 6.77
N VAL A 102 2.96 8.92 6.74
CA VAL A 102 3.42 8.02 5.66
C VAL A 102 2.73 8.34 4.34
N TRP A 103 1.39 8.48 4.33
CA TRP A 103 0.67 8.90 3.13
C TRP A 103 1.14 10.25 2.61
N GLN A 104 1.47 11.19 3.52
CA GLN A 104 2.02 12.49 3.15
C GLN A 104 3.42 12.38 2.53
N ALA A 105 4.25 11.43 2.98
CA ALA A 105 5.57 11.18 2.40
C ALA A 105 5.47 10.57 1.00
N GLU A 106 4.52 9.65 0.78
CA GLU A 106 4.32 8.96 -0.49
C GLU A 106 3.63 9.82 -1.54
N LEU A 107 2.58 10.54 -1.15
CA LEU A 107 1.71 11.23 -2.10
C LEU A 107 1.92 12.74 -2.14
N GLY A 108 2.58 13.34 -1.14
CA GLY A 108 2.84 14.77 -1.13
C GLY A 108 1.55 15.60 -1.25
N ASP A 109 1.51 16.49 -2.23
CA ASP A 109 0.38 17.34 -2.60
C ASP A 109 -0.85 16.56 -3.12
N LEU A 110 -0.68 15.34 -3.64
CA LEU A 110 -1.79 14.53 -4.13
C LEU A 110 -2.61 13.88 -3.02
N LEU A 111 -2.13 13.86 -1.78
CA LEU A 111 -2.82 13.20 -0.67
C LEU A 111 -4.25 13.72 -0.51
N GLY A 112 -4.44 15.03 -0.63
CA GLY A 112 -5.77 15.65 -0.52
C GLY A 112 -6.75 15.08 -1.54
N LEU A 113 -6.39 15.12 -2.82
CA LEU A 113 -7.21 14.62 -3.93
C LEU A 113 -7.44 13.12 -3.85
N CYS A 114 -6.39 12.36 -3.54
CA CYS A 114 -6.46 10.92 -3.35
C CYS A 114 -7.46 10.55 -2.26
N THR A 115 -7.39 11.24 -1.11
CA THR A 115 -8.29 10.98 0.02
C THR A 115 -9.73 11.34 -0.32
N GLU A 116 -9.98 12.46 -1.02
CA GLU A 116 -11.32 12.80 -1.49
C GLU A 116 -11.91 11.72 -2.39
N MET A 117 -11.13 11.31 -3.40
CA MET A 117 -11.52 10.27 -4.36
C MET A 117 -11.80 8.93 -3.66
N VAL A 118 -10.87 8.43 -2.85
CA VAL A 118 -11.00 7.12 -2.17
C VAL A 118 -12.24 7.07 -1.29
N PHE A 119 -12.52 8.14 -0.54
CA PHE A 119 -13.69 8.16 0.35
C PHE A 119 -15.00 8.36 -0.42
N ALA A 120 -15.02 9.14 -1.50
CA ALA A 120 -16.20 9.28 -2.35
C ALA A 120 -16.57 7.92 -2.98
N GLU A 121 -15.60 7.24 -3.57
CA GLU A 121 -15.80 5.93 -4.22
C GLU A 121 -16.06 4.82 -3.21
N GLY A 122 -15.34 4.81 -2.08
CA GLY A 122 -15.57 3.88 -0.98
C GLY A 122 -16.97 4.01 -0.38
N LYS A 123 -17.48 5.24 -0.24
CA LYS A 123 -18.86 5.49 0.21
C LYS A 123 -19.88 5.07 -0.84
N ARG A 124 -19.64 5.37 -2.12
CA ARG A 124 -20.52 5.02 -3.25
C ARG A 124 -20.66 3.51 -3.43
N GLY A 125 -19.56 2.78 -3.39
CA GLY A 125 -19.54 1.33 -3.65
C GLY A 125 -19.82 0.45 -2.43
N TYR A 126 -19.38 0.88 -1.23
CA TYR A 126 -19.31 0.00 -0.05
C TYR A 126 -19.88 0.63 1.23
N GLY A 127 -20.38 1.86 1.16
CA GLY A 127 -20.93 2.57 2.32
C GLY A 127 -19.91 2.90 3.43
N SER A 128 -18.61 2.70 3.18
CA SER A 128 -17.57 2.76 4.22
C SER A 128 -17.30 4.17 4.74
N GLU A 129 -17.15 4.28 6.06
CA GLU A 129 -16.74 5.50 6.77
C GLU A 129 -15.23 5.54 7.06
N LYS A 130 -14.56 4.40 6.92
CA LYS A 130 -13.12 4.26 7.09
C LYS A 130 -12.52 3.67 5.82
N ALA A 131 -11.55 4.36 5.27
CA ALA A 131 -10.84 3.95 4.08
C ALA A 131 -9.40 4.41 4.19
N MET A 132 -8.55 3.77 3.40
CA MET A 132 -7.11 3.91 3.49
C MET A 132 -6.51 3.34 4.78
N SER A 133 -5.39 2.65 4.63
CA SER A 133 -4.64 2.05 5.73
C SER A 133 -3.16 2.02 5.41
N ILE A 134 -2.32 2.03 6.43
CA ILE A 134 -0.90 1.74 6.32
C ILE A 134 -0.67 0.42 7.05
N CYS A 135 -0.42 -0.64 6.30
CA CYS A 135 -0.28 -2.00 6.80
C CYS A 135 1.19 -2.38 6.79
N LEU A 136 1.82 -2.35 7.96
CA LEU A 136 3.24 -2.63 8.13
C LEU A 136 3.44 -3.87 9.00
N GLY A 137 4.48 -4.62 8.68
CA GLY A 137 4.93 -5.79 9.40
C GLY A 137 5.34 -5.49 10.83
N LYS A 138 5.63 -6.58 11.54
CA LYS A 138 6.22 -6.54 12.87
C LYS A 138 7.60 -5.87 12.83
N ARG A 139 8.08 -5.44 14.00
CA ARG A 139 9.46 -4.99 14.22
C ARG A 139 10.46 -5.99 13.62
N GLN A 140 11.50 -5.48 12.96
CA GLN A 140 12.57 -6.30 12.38
C GLN A 140 13.88 -5.97 13.10
N GLU A 141 14.52 -6.98 13.69
CA GLU A 141 15.79 -6.78 14.43
C GLU A 141 16.96 -6.45 13.50
N LYS A 142 16.90 -6.95 12.26
CA LYS A 142 17.88 -6.68 11.21
C LYS A 142 17.33 -5.66 10.24
N PRO A 143 18.19 -4.86 9.59
CA PRO A 143 17.76 -4.01 8.51
C PRO A 143 17.12 -4.82 7.37
N MET A 144 15.91 -4.47 6.98
CA MET A 144 15.16 -5.17 5.93
C MET A 144 14.43 -4.18 5.03
N LEU A 145 14.37 -4.46 3.73
CA LEU A 145 13.66 -3.69 2.72
C LEU A 145 12.49 -4.51 2.17
N HIS A 146 11.29 -3.95 2.19
CA HIS A 146 10.09 -4.55 1.62
C HIS A 146 9.53 -3.63 0.53
N ALA A 147 9.09 -4.23 -0.59
CA ALA A 147 8.34 -3.51 -1.59
C ALA A 147 6.98 -3.06 -1.04
N PHE A 148 6.52 -1.88 -1.44
CA PHE A 148 5.15 -1.49 -1.20
C PHE A 148 4.21 -2.04 -2.26
N VAL A 149 3.02 -2.40 -1.79
CA VAL A 149 1.86 -2.65 -2.64
C VAL A 149 0.81 -1.60 -2.33
N LEU A 150 0.32 -0.92 -3.35
CA LEU A 150 -0.84 -0.05 -3.25
C LEU A 150 -2.11 -0.85 -3.57
N GLY A 151 -2.95 -1.07 -2.57
CA GLY A 151 -4.19 -1.85 -2.70
C GLY A 151 -5.34 -1.08 -3.34
N GLY A 152 -6.31 -1.85 -3.86
CA GLY A 152 -7.56 -1.35 -4.42
C GLY A 152 -8.61 -0.98 -3.36
N LEU A 153 -9.79 -0.56 -3.79
CA LEU A 153 -10.89 -0.09 -2.93
C LEU A 153 -11.79 -1.19 -2.35
N GLY A 154 -11.65 -2.46 -2.76
CA GLY A 154 -12.53 -3.57 -2.37
C GLY A 154 -12.70 -3.82 -0.86
N GLY A 155 -11.84 -3.21 -0.03
CA GLY A 155 -12.01 -3.04 1.43
C GLY A 155 -11.34 -1.77 1.97
N GLY A 156 -10.96 -0.84 1.08
CA GLY A 156 -10.14 0.36 1.36
C GLY A 156 -8.73 0.33 0.72
N SER A 157 -8.20 1.50 0.31
CA SER A 157 -6.89 1.61 -0.36
C SER A 157 -5.71 1.61 0.61
N GLY A 158 -5.05 0.47 0.83
CA GLY A 158 -3.89 0.39 1.73
C GLY A 158 -2.52 0.51 1.05
N LEU A 159 -1.48 0.90 1.81
CA LEU A 159 -0.08 0.56 1.49
C LEU A 159 0.35 -0.63 2.35
N PHE A 160 0.84 -1.68 1.71
CA PHE A 160 1.19 -2.95 2.37
C PHE A 160 2.66 -3.29 2.15
N ASP A 161 3.35 -3.68 3.21
CA ASP A 161 4.73 -4.23 3.15
C ASP A 161 4.76 -5.76 3.10
N LYS A 162 3.60 -6.39 3.27
CA LYS A 162 3.37 -7.83 3.25
C LYS A 162 2.14 -8.10 2.44
N CYS A 163 2.32 -8.35 1.14
CA CYS A 163 1.36 -9.15 0.41
C CYS A 163 1.84 -10.59 0.49
N ASN A 164 1.26 -11.38 1.41
CA ASN A 164 1.12 -12.79 1.07
C ASN A 164 0.14 -12.81 -0.12
N LEU A 165 0.47 -13.49 -1.21
CA LEU A 165 -0.49 -13.70 -2.31
C LEU A 165 -1.79 -14.37 -1.80
N ASP A 166 -1.74 -15.02 -0.61
CA ASP A 166 -2.91 -15.61 0.06
C ASP A 166 -3.62 -14.66 1.07
N SER A 167 -3.10 -13.45 1.32
CA SER A 167 -3.61 -12.53 2.38
C SER A 167 -4.70 -11.56 1.94
N ILE A 168 -5.24 -11.70 0.73
CA ILE A 168 -6.45 -10.98 0.31
C ILE A 168 -7.63 -11.29 1.28
N ASN A 169 -7.55 -12.36 2.07
CA ASN A 169 -8.54 -12.75 3.07
C ASN A 169 -8.34 -12.22 4.50
N ILE A 170 -7.32 -11.39 4.82
CA ILE A 170 -7.14 -10.90 6.21
C ILE A 170 -8.24 -9.88 6.63
N TYR A 171 -9.12 -9.46 5.71
CA TYR A 171 -10.32 -8.70 6.06
C TYR A 171 -11.52 -9.56 6.48
N SER A 172 -11.40 -10.89 6.56
CA SER A 172 -12.52 -11.80 6.88
C SER A 172 -12.70 -12.16 8.37
N GLU A 173 -11.71 -11.94 9.25
CA GLU A 173 -11.78 -12.48 10.63
C GLU A 173 -12.19 -11.47 11.73
N GLN A 174 -12.68 -10.26 11.37
CA GLN A 174 -13.21 -9.30 12.36
C GLN A 174 -14.60 -8.73 12.07
N TYR A 175 -15.34 -9.30 11.11
CA TYR A 175 -16.73 -8.95 10.85
C TYR A 175 -17.58 -10.21 10.68
N ASP A 176 -18.02 -10.78 11.81
CA ASP A 176 -18.94 -11.93 11.87
C ASP A 176 -20.39 -11.59 11.42
N ASP A 177 -20.65 -10.46 10.77
CA ASP A 177 -22.03 -10.02 10.48
C ASP A 177 -22.30 -9.42 9.09
N LEU A 178 -21.39 -9.55 8.11
CA LEU A 178 -21.71 -9.14 6.73
C LEU A 178 -21.22 -10.16 5.70
N ASN A 179 -22.17 -10.96 5.19
CA ASN A 179 -22.07 -11.72 3.94
C ASN A 179 -21.61 -10.79 2.80
N TYR A 180 -20.33 -10.78 2.46
CA TYR A 180 -19.87 -10.13 1.23
C TYR A 180 -18.64 -10.85 0.65
N PHE A 181 -18.84 -11.35 -0.57
CA PHE A 181 -17.93 -12.05 -1.51
C PHE A 181 -17.79 -13.59 -1.41
N ASP A 182 -18.87 -14.29 -1.78
CA ASP A 182 -18.76 -15.33 -2.82
C ASP A 182 -18.55 -14.62 -4.16
N ASN A 183 -17.34 -14.62 -4.71
CA ASN A 183 -17.08 -14.42 -6.13
C ASN A 183 -15.74 -15.06 -6.48
N GLU A 184 -15.76 -16.39 -6.60
CA GLU A 184 -14.82 -17.11 -7.45
C GLU A 184 -15.04 -16.68 -8.91
N ALA A 185 -14.29 -15.70 -9.40
CA ALA A 185 -13.99 -15.52 -10.82
C ALA A 185 -12.93 -14.43 -10.99
N TYR A 186 -12.02 -14.64 -11.96
CA TYR A 186 -10.92 -13.76 -12.38
C TYR A 186 -9.57 -13.92 -11.68
N LEU A 187 -9.03 -15.15 -11.74
CA LEU A 187 -7.59 -15.38 -11.93
C LEU A 187 -7.40 -16.45 -13.01
N VAL A 188 -7.72 -16.11 -14.26
CA VAL A 188 -7.25 -16.85 -15.43
C VAL A 188 -6.86 -15.84 -16.50
N GLY A 189 -5.57 -15.82 -16.87
CA GLY A 189 -5.11 -15.27 -18.14
C GLY A 189 -4.21 -14.04 -18.07
N ALA A 190 -2.95 -14.23 -17.69
CA ALA A 190 -1.83 -13.42 -18.20
C ALA A 190 -0.49 -14.17 -18.01
N ILE A 191 -0.40 -15.38 -18.58
CA ILE A 191 0.88 -15.98 -18.98
C ILE A 191 0.69 -16.50 -20.41
N SER A 192 1.00 -15.63 -21.37
CA SER A 192 1.51 -15.94 -22.70
C SER A 192 1.86 -14.64 -23.41
#